data_AF-A0A7S0E9I5-F1
#
_entry.id   AF-A0A7S0E9I5-F1
#
_cell.length_a   1.000
_cell.length_b   1.000
_cell.length_c   1.000
_cell.angle_alpha   90.00
_cell.angle_beta   90.00
_cell.angle_gamma   90.00
#
_symmetry.space_group_name_H-M   'P 1'
#
loop_
_entity.id
_entity.type
_entity.pdbx_description
1 polymer ?
#
loop_
_entity_poly.entity_id
_entity_poly.type
_entity_poly.pdbx_seq_one_letter_code
_entity_poly.pdbx_strand_id
1 'polypeptide(L)'
;MVDEDEELQGLFALQDKARAIESEIAQLIDVLDNMPGKPGLNGRLVDPQGFPRSDVDVHTARIHRNRIACLQTDHKAIMQQVEKGLYQHHMRVKEGKIAPRNSAPMSLES
;
A
#
# COMPACT_ATOMS: atom_id res chain seq x y z
N MET A 1 27.45 12.78 -6.61
CA MET A 1 27.17 11.35 -6.92
C MET A 1 26.59 10.63 -5.71
N VAL A 2 26.95 11.00 -4.47
CA VAL A 2 26.35 10.44 -3.24
C VAL A 2 24.84 10.77 -3.10
N ASP A 3 24.41 11.95 -3.54
CA ASP A 3 23.01 12.41 -3.40
C ASP A 3 21.98 11.64 -4.25
N GLU A 4 22.41 11.01 -5.35
CA GLU A 4 21.51 10.26 -6.24
C GLU A 4 21.22 8.86 -5.73
N ASP A 5 22.25 8.17 -5.23
CA ASP A 5 22.12 6.84 -4.65
C ASP A 5 21.27 6.87 -3.36
N GLU A 6 21.40 7.92 -2.55
CA GLU A 6 20.60 8.11 -1.34
C GLU A 6 19.10 8.35 -1.65
N GLU A 7 18.79 9.11 -2.71
CA GLU A 7 17.42 9.37 -3.16
C GLU A 7 16.74 8.09 -3.69
N LEU A 8 17.45 7.30 -4.50
CA LEU A 8 17.00 6.00 -4.99
C LEU A 8 16.78 5.01 -3.84
N GLN A 9 17.70 4.97 -2.88
CA GLN A 9 17.58 4.11 -1.71
C GLN A 9 16.39 4.51 -0.83
N GLY A 10 16.10 5.81 -0.70
CA GLY A 10 14.89 6.31 -0.05
C GLY A 10 13.60 5.86 -0.74
N LEU A 11 13.56 5.90 -2.09
CA LEU A 11 12.43 5.41 -2.88
C LEU A 11 12.21 3.90 -2.70
N PHE A 12 13.26 3.10 -2.77
CA PHE A 12 13.16 1.65 -2.54
C PHE A 12 12.68 1.34 -1.11
N ALA A 13 13.18 2.06 -0.11
CA ALA A 13 12.73 1.89 1.26
C ALA A 13 11.23 2.22 1.44
N LEU A 14 10.71 3.23 0.76
CA LEU A 14 9.27 3.53 0.74
C LEU A 14 8.47 2.41 0.06
N GLN A 15 8.98 1.86 -1.03
CA GLN A 15 8.34 0.75 -1.74
C GLN A 15 8.30 -0.53 -0.89
N ASP A 16 9.38 -0.83 -0.16
CA ASP A 16 9.41 -1.98 0.74
C ASP A 16 8.43 -1.82 1.91
N LYS A 17 8.30 -0.61 2.46
CA LYS A 17 7.26 -0.31 3.46
C LYS A 17 5.86 -0.52 2.91
N ALA A 18 5.60 -0.09 1.68
CA ALA A 18 4.31 -0.32 1.04
C ALA A 18 4.00 -1.80 0.87
N ARG A 19 4.97 -2.60 0.39
CA ARG A 19 4.81 -4.07 0.28
C ARG A 19 4.52 -4.73 1.63
N ALA A 20 5.18 -4.27 2.69
CA ALA A 20 4.93 -4.78 4.05
C ALA A 20 3.48 -4.50 4.49
N ILE A 21 2.98 -3.29 4.21
CA ILE A 21 1.57 -2.93 4.49
C ILE A 21 0.60 -3.79 3.66
N GLU A 22 0.86 -3.97 2.36
CA GLU A 22 0.03 -4.82 1.50
C GLU A 22 -0.03 -6.26 2.01
N SER A 23 1.11 -6.79 2.47
CA SER A 23 1.19 -8.12 3.07
C SER A 23 0.36 -8.21 4.36
N GLU A 24 0.44 -7.20 5.24
CA GLU A 24 -0.36 -7.16 6.47
C GLU A 24 -1.86 -7.06 6.16
N ILE A 25 -2.26 -6.23 5.20
CA ILE A 25 -3.66 -6.14 4.75
C ILE A 25 -4.15 -7.50 4.22
N ALA A 26 -3.36 -8.18 3.39
CA ALA A 26 -3.74 -9.48 2.84
C ALA A 26 -3.94 -10.53 3.93
N GLN A 27 -3.04 -10.56 4.93
CA GLN A 27 -3.17 -11.46 6.08
C GLN A 27 -4.45 -11.16 6.90
N LEU A 28 -4.74 -9.88 7.15
CA LEU A 28 -5.94 -9.49 7.89
C LEU A 28 -7.24 -9.82 7.15
N ILE A 29 -7.25 -9.69 5.81
CA ILE A 29 -8.38 -10.10 4.98
C ILE A 29 -8.58 -11.61 5.06
N ASP A 30 -7.51 -12.39 4.92
CA ASP A 30 -7.59 -13.85 5.01
C ASP A 30 -8.12 -14.31 6.39
N VAL A 31 -7.68 -13.67 7.47
CA VAL A 31 -8.23 -13.90 8.81
C VAL A 31 -9.74 -13.60 8.86
N LEU A 32 -10.19 -12.50 8.29
CA LEU A 32 -11.61 -12.11 8.28
C LEU A 32 -12.48 -13.06 7.43
N ASP A 33 -11.94 -13.60 6.34
CA ASP A 33 -12.67 -14.49 5.42
C ASP A 33 -12.74 -15.93 5.94
N ASN A 34 -11.75 -16.34 6.75
CA ASN A 34 -11.71 -17.66 7.37
C ASN A 34 -12.29 -17.71 8.79
N MET A 35 -12.64 -16.55 9.38
CA MET A 35 -13.31 -16.47 10.68
C MET A 35 -14.71 -17.14 10.64
N PRO A 36 -15.18 -17.73 11.76
CA PRO A 36 -16.55 -18.19 11.90
C PRO A 36 -17.57 -17.11 11.51
N GLY A 37 -18.62 -17.52 10.78
CA GLY A 37 -19.64 -16.61 10.24
C GLY A 37 -19.17 -15.71 9.09
N LYS A 38 -17.89 -15.82 8.69
CA LYS A 38 -17.26 -15.18 7.51
C LYS A 38 -17.72 -13.73 7.32
N PRO A 39 -17.46 -12.84 8.31
CA PRO A 39 -17.88 -11.46 8.20
C PRO A 39 -17.23 -10.76 7.02
N GLY A 40 -16.04 -11.19 6.59
CA GLY A 40 -15.24 -10.53 5.56
C GLY A 40 -15.00 -9.05 5.89
N LEU A 41 -14.60 -8.27 4.89
CA LEU A 41 -14.33 -6.83 5.06
C LEU A 41 -15.62 -5.99 5.20
N ASN A 42 -16.68 -6.35 4.45
CA ASN A 42 -17.88 -5.52 4.31
C ASN A 42 -19.17 -6.18 4.82
N GLY A 43 -19.12 -7.42 5.34
CA GLY A 43 -20.31 -8.11 5.82
C GLY A 43 -20.93 -7.46 7.07
N ARG A 44 -22.24 -7.65 7.25
CA ARG A 44 -22.95 -7.16 8.43
C ARG A 44 -22.46 -7.89 9.69
N LEU A 45 -22.21 -7.12 10.75
CA LEU A 45 -21.82 -7.64 12.08
C LEU A 45 -22.99 -7.68 13.06
N VAL A 46 -24.15 -7.20 12.64
CA VAL A 46 -25.40 -7.25 13.39
C VAL A 46 -26.43 -8.07 12.64
N ASP A 47 -27.32 -8.71 13.39
CA ASP A 47 -28.45 -9.44 12.85
C ASP A 47 -29.57 -8.46 12.39
N PRO A 48 -30.67 -8.96 11.79
CA PRO A 48 -31.79 -8.12 11.37
C PRO A 48 -32.52 -7.40 12.51
N GLN A 49 -32.35 -7.85 13.75
CA GLN A 49 -32.99 -7.29 14.94
C GLN A 49 -32.12 -6.21 15.61
N GLY A 50 -30.87 -6.06 15.17
CA GLY A 50 -29.92 -5.06 15.65
C GLY A 50 -28.96 -5.58 16.73
N PHE A 51 -28.96 -6.87 17.02
CA PHE A 51 -28.06 -7.48 18.00
C PHE A 51 -26.74 -7.95 17.36
N PRO A 52 -25.63 -8.03 18.12
CA PRO A 52 -24.38 -8.61 17.64
C PRO A 52 -24.62 -10.03 17.13
N ARG A 53 -24.08 -10.35 15.95
CA ARG A 53 -24.15 -11.69 15.38
C ARG A 53 -23.53 -12.71 16.33
N SER A 54 -24.26 -13.78 16.63
CA SER A 54 -23.79 -14.86 17.51
C SER A 54 -22.80 -15.80 16.84
N ASP A 55 -22.77 -15.84 15.51
CA ASP A 55 -21.91 -16.71 14.72
C ASP A 55 -20.53 -16.10 14.41
N VAL A 56 -20.31 -14.84 14.78
CA VAL A 56 -19.07 -14.09 14.52
C VAL A 56 -18.58 -13.45 15.81
N ASP A 57 -17.27 -13.45 16.04
CA ASP A 57 -16.66 -12.54 17.01
C ASP A 57 -16.66 -11.11 16.45
N VAL A 58 -17.74 -10.37 16.74
CA VAL A 58 -17.95 -8.99 16.29
C VAL A 58 -16.85 -8.06 16.79
N HIS A 59 -16.28 -8.30 17.97
CA HIS A 59 -15.24 -7.45 18.54
C HIS A 59 -13.95 -7.58 17.74
N THR A 60 -13.48 -8.80 17.55
CA THR A 60 -12.26 -9.09 16.78
C THR A 60 -12.42 -8.67 15.32
N ALA A 61 -13.58 -8.91 14.70
CA ALA A 61 -13.87 -8.45 13.35
C ALA A 61 -13.77 -6.92 13.21
N ARG A 62 -14.25 -6.16 14.20
CA ARG A 62 -14.13 -4.68 14.21
C ARG A 62 -12.69 -4.21 14.30
N ILE A 63 -11.88 -4.85 15.15
CA ILE A 63 -10.46 -4.52 15.30
C ILE A 63 -9.72 -4.74 13.99
N HIS A 64 -9.88 -5.90 13.36
CA HIS A 64 -9.22 -6.19 12.07
C HIS A 64 -9.67 -5.25 10.97
N ARG A 65 -10.97 -4.95 10.85
CA ARG A 65 -11.47 -3.98 9.86
C ARG A 65 -10.92 -2.58 10.08
N ASN A 66 -10.84 -2.14 11.33
CA ASN A 66 -10.25 -0.85 11.66
C ASN A 66 -8.76 -0.80 11.30
N ARG A 67 -8.02 -1.86 11.63
CA ARG A 67 -6.59 -1.97 11.27
C ARG A 67 -6.39 -1.90 9.75
N ILE A 68 -7.19 -2.63 8.98
CA ILE A 68 -7.17 -2.57 7.51
C ILE A 68 -7.41 -1.14 7.01
N ALA A 69 -8.41 -0.44 7.54
CA ALA A 69 -8.71 0.93 7.13
C ALA A 69 -7.55 1.91 7.42
N CYS A 70 -6.89 1.78 8.57
CA CYS A 70 -5.69 2.55 8.89
C CYS A 70 -4.55 2.24 7.91
N LEU A 71 -4.25 0.95 7.70
CA LEU A 71 -3.21 0.50 6.78
C LEU A 71 -3.45 0.95 5.34
N GLN A 72 -4.69 0.93 4.86
CA GLN A 72 -5.05 1.46 3.53
C GLN A 72 -4.77 2.95 3.41
N THR A 73 -5.04 3.71 4.48
CA THR A 73 -4.75 5.15 4.53
C THR A 73 -3.24 5.40 4.52
N ASP A 74 -2.49 4.66 5.32
CA ASP A 74 -1.03 4.75 5.38
C ASP A 74 -0.38 4.35 4.05
N HIS A 75 -0.85 3.27 3.43
CA HIS A 75 -0.41 2.82 2.11
C HIS A 75 -0.61 3.92 1.06
N LYS A 76 -1.79 4.56 1.05
CA LYS A 76 -2.07 5.67 0.14
C LYS A 76 -1.11 6.84 0.36
N ALA A 77 -0.80 7.17 1.61
CA ALA A 77 0.16 8.24 1.93
C ALA A 77 1.58 7.91 1.47
N ILE A 78 2.02 6.65 1.61
CA ILE A 78 3.34 6.20 1.13
C ILE A 78 3.38 6.23 -0.40
N MET A 79 2.35 5.74 -1.08
CA MET A 79 2.30 5.75 -2.55
C MET A 79 2.39 7.15 -3.13
N GLN A 80 1.77 8.14 -2.49
CA GLN A 80 1.91 9.55 -2.89
C GLN A 80 3.35 10.06 -2.74
N GLN A 81 4.07 9.62 -1.71
CA GLN A 81 5.49 9.98 -1.54
C GLN A 81 6.37 9.33 -2.61
N VAL A 82 6.10 8.06 -2.94
CA VAL A 82 6.79 7.34 -4.02
C VAL A 82 6.56 8.02 -5.36
N GLU A 83 5.31 8.35 -5.70
CA GLU A 83 4.96 9.06 -6.93
C GLU A 83 5.71 10.39 -7.05
N LYS A 84 5.69 11.20 -5.98
CA LYS A 84 6.39 12.49 -5.93
C LYS A 84 7.90 12.32 -6.12
N GLY A 85 8.52 11.37 -5.43
CA GLY A 85 9.97 11.15 -5.53
C GLY A 85 10.38 10.64 -6.91
N LEU A 86 9.60 9.73 -7.52
CA LEU A 86 9.82 9.29 -8.90
C LEU A 86 9.70 10.43 -9.90
N TYR A 87 8.69 11.29 -9.73
CA TYR A 87 8.51 12.45 -10.58
C TYR A 87 9.70 13.41 -10.49
N GLN A 88 10.16 13.72 -9.27
CA GLN A 88 11.33 14.57 -9.03
C GLN A 88 12.61 13.97 -9.66
N HIS A 89 12.82 12.67 -9.49
CA HIS A 89 13.94 11.96 -10.10
C HIS A 89 13.93 12.08 -11.63
N HIS A 90 12.79 11.79 -12.28
CA HIS A 90 12.66 11.91 -13.73
C HIS A 90 12.82 13.35 -14.23
N MET A 91 12.33 14.35 -13.51
CA MET A 91 12.56 15.75 -13.86
C MET A 91 14.06 16.08 -13.86
N ARG A 92 14.81 15.64 -12.85
CA ARG A 92 16.26 15.88 -12.76
C ARG A 92 17.04 15.17 -13.86
N VAL A 93 16.62 13.95 -14.25
CA VAL A 93 17.17 13.24 -15.41
C VAL A 93 16.91 14.03 -16.70
N LYS A 94 15.69 14.54 -16.90
CA LYS A 94 15.32 15.35 -18.07
C LYS A 94 16.11 16.67 -18.15
N GLU A 95 16.39 17.29 -17.01
CA GLU A 95 17.19 18.51 -16.89
C GLU A 95 18.71 18.26 -17.07
N GLY A 96 19.13 17.01 -17.27
CA GLY A 96 20.54 16.64 -17.42
C GLY A 96 21.34 16.72 -16.11
N LYS A 97 20.66 16.84 -14.96
CA LYS A 97 21.29 16.90 -13.63
C LYS A 97 21.68 15.52 -13.09
N ILE A 98 21.06 14.47 -13.63
CA ILE A 98 21.31 13.06 -13.29
C ILE A 98 21.50 12.30 -14.59
N ALA A 99 22.52 11.43 -14.66
CA ALA A 99 22.74 10.57 -15.81
C ALA A 99 21.71 9.41 -15.82
N PRO A 100 21.08 9.09 -16.96
CA PRO A 100 20.18 7.95 -17.05
C PRO A 100 20.97 6.65 -16.83
N ARG A 101 20.61 5.87 -15.81
CA ARG A 101 21.37 4.69 -15.35
C ARG A 101 21.29 3.47 -16.27
N ASN A 102 20.47 3.53 -17.33
CA ASN A 102 20.55 2.68 -18.53
C ASN A 102 19.62 3.29 -19.60
N SER A 103 20.16 4.06 -20.54
CA SER A 103 19.43 4.39 -21.76
C SER A 103 19.65 3.27 -22.77
N ALA A 104 18.74 2.29 -22.84
CA ALA A 104 18.45 1.74 -24.15
C ALA A 104 17.93 2.91 -25.00
N PRO A 105 18.46 3.16 -26.21
CA PRO A 105 18.05 4.32 -27.00
C PRO A 105 16.54 4.19 -27.27
N MET A 106 15.77 5.15 -26.78
CA MET A 106 14.40 5.35 -27.26
C MET A 106 14.55 5.88 -28.68
N SER A 107 14.65 4.98 -29.66
CA SER A 107 14.66 5.33 -31.08
C SER A 107 13.40 6.13 -31.37
N LEU A 108 13.59 7.42 -31.62
CA LEU A 108 12.64 8.27 -32.29
C LEU A 108 12.67 7.86 -33.77
N GLU A 109 11.83 6.91 -34.17
CA GLU A 109 11.53 6.67 -35.58
C GLU A 109 10.38 7.58 -36.04
N SER A 110 10.54 8.00 -37.30
CA SER A 110 10.08 9.24 -37.95
C SER A 110 8.58 9.41 -38.16
#